data_AF-A0A9D1KA34-F1
#
_entry.id   AF-A0A9D1KA34-F1
#
_cell.length_a   1.000
_cell.length_b   1.000
_cell.length_c   1.000
_cell.angle_alpha   90.00
_cell.angle_beta   90.00
_cell.angle_gamma   90.00
#
_symmetry.space_group_name_H-M   'P 1'
#
loop_
_entity.id
_entity.type
_entity.pdbx_description
1 polymer ?
#
loop_
_entity_poly.entity_id
_entity_poly.type
_entity_poly.pdbx_seq_one_letter_code
_entity_poly.pdbx_strand_id
1 'polypeptide(L)'
;MSTIQVSSTRNVIAALKYARDGKDKEQDKCVAQSGYGTNPKQSEWEFLAVRNAYHKNNGIQGHIIIQSFPTGEVSPKQANQLGLQLVTKINEQLPQEYQAAIYTHGNTDQIHNHIIINAVSAENGRKYTKYKQWEFVKDLNDELMQAHGLSIPERVAERETLVEQKLTEKEKYSWKSDLKQRINQAMDEVMSKVEPTIDAFKQQLKQLGVLVHDRKRKGVPIFMYQFTDEEEKDRKCKDFKLGGANYEKAEIESDIQRQQIQNIELQRQARRKH
;
A
#
# COMPACT_ATOMS: atom_id res chain seq x y z
N MET A 1 -26.71 3.15 2.48
CA MET A 1 -25.90 1.97 2.12
C MET A 1 -24.46 2.21 2.56
N SER A 2 -23.72 1.16 2.93
CA SER A 2 -22.30 1.31 3.31
C SER A 2 -21.47 1.82 2.12
N THR A 3 -20.55 2.75 2.33
CA THR A 3 -19.70 3.28 1.25
C THR A 3 -18.27 3.46 1.72
N ILE A 4 -17.33 3.39 0.77
CA ILE A 4 -15.94 3.72 1.05
C ILE A 4 -15.42 4.85 0.15
N GLN A 5 -14.61 5.73 0.73
CA GLN A 5 -13.80 6.72 0.01
C GLN A 5 -12.33 6.48 0.34
N VAL A 6 -11.46 6.56 -0.67
CA VAL A 6 -10.03 6.32 -0.47
C VAL A 6 -9.20 7.48 -1.00
N SER A 7 -8.20 7.89 -0.23
CA SER A 7 -7.29 8.98 -0.57
C SER A 7 -5.87 8.70 -0.05
N SER A 8 -4.92 9.55 -0.45
CA SER A 8 -3.52 9.46 -0.03
C SER A 8 -3.08 10.79 0.57
N THR A 9 -2.21 10.74 1.58
CA THR A 9 -1.70 11.94 2.26
C THR A 9 -0.17 11.99 2.28
N ARG A 10 0.37 13.20 2.19
CA ARG A 10 1.79 13.51 2.43
C ARG A 10 2.06 13.95 3.86
N ASN A 11 1.03 14.00 4.71
CA ASN A 11 1.14 14.30 6.13
C ASN A 11 0.23 13.33 6.88
N VAL A 12 0.73 12.11 7.10
CA VAL A 12 -0.04 11.03 7.74
C VAL A 12 -0.29 11.33 9.22
N ILE A 13 0.62 12.06 9.88
CA ILE A 13 0.48 12.46 11.28
C ILE A 13 -0.71 13.39 11.47
N ALA A 14 -0.87 14.39 10.58
CA ALA A 14 -2.05 15.26 10.62
C ALA A 14 -3.34 14.47 10.40
N ALA A 15 -3.33 13.46 9.53
CA ALA A 15 -4.51 12.61 9.29
C ALA A 15 -4.85 11.75 10.51
N LEU A 16 -3.86 11.17 11.19
CA LEU A 16 -4.03 10.41 12.42
C LEU A 16 -4.60 11.28 13.55
N LYS A 17 -4.03 12.48 13.75
CA LYS A 17 -4.54 13.45 14.73
C LYS A 17 -5.98 13.85 14.43
N TYR A 18 -6.27 14.18 13.18
CA TYR A 18 -7.63 14.53 12.78
C TYR A 18 -8.62 13.39 13.01
N ALA A 19 -8.24 12.15 12.70
CA ALA A 19 -9.09 10.99 12.88
C ALA A 19 -9.30 10.65 14.37
N ARG A 20 -8.28 10.81 15.21
CA ARG A 20 -8.37 10.56 16.65
C ARG A 20 -9.12 11.68 17.38
N ASP A 21 -8.75 12.92 17.12
CA ASP A 21 -9.14 14.08 17.95
C ASP A 21 -10.29 14.90 17.32
N GLY A 22 -10.62 14.67 16.05
CA GLY A 22 -11.61 15.47 15.32
C GLY A 22 -11.14 16.89 14.98
N LYS A 23 -12.05 17.71 14.44
CA LYS A 23 -11.82 19.13 14.12
C LYS A 23 -12.07 20.07 15.33
N ASP A 24 -13.04 19.71 16.17
CA ASP A 24 -13.44 20.46 17.36
C ASP A 24 -12.93 19.73 18.60
N LYS A 25 -12.03 20.38 19.34
CA LYS A 25 -11.39 19.81 20.54
C LYS A 25 -12.33 19.66 21.74
N GLU A 26 -13.56 20.15 21.63
CA GLU A 26 -14.56 20.17 22.71
C GLU A 26 -15.56 18.99 22.61
N GLN A 27 -15.58 18.27 21.49
CA GLN A 27 -16.41 17.07 21.32
C GLN A 27 -15.55 15.92 20.83
N ASP A 28 -15.34 14.93 21.70
CA ASP A 28 -14.64 13.71 21.31
C ASP A 28 -15.51 12.94 20.30
N LYS A 29 -15.14 13.00 19.02
CA LYS A 29 -15.87 12.33 17.94
C LYS A 29 -15.50 10.86 17.86
N CYS A 30 -14.29 10.50 18.27
CA CYS A 30 -13.77 9.14 18.21
C CYS A 30 -14.23 8.33 19.41
N VAL A 31 -15.23 7.47 19.20
CA VAL A 31 -15.85 6.67 20.28
C VAL A 31 -15.33 5.24 20.34
N ALA A 32 -14.61 4.79 19.30
CA ALA A 32 -13.93 3.50 19.29
C ALA A 32 -12.65 3.57 18.44
N GLN A 33 -11.63 2.81 18.82
CA GLN A 33 -10.35 2.78 18.12
C GLN A 33 -9.72 1.38 18.17
N SER A 34 -9.05 1.00 17.10
CA SER A 34 -8.29 -0.26 16.95
C SER A 34 -7.06 -0.01 16.08
N GLY A 35 -6.10 -0.94 16.14
CA GLY A 35 -4.92 -0.87 15.28
C GLY A 35 -4.52 -2.26 14.76
N TYR A 36 -4.02 -2.28 13.53
CA TYR A 36 -3.37 -3.43 12.90
C TYR A 36 -1.87 -3.16 12.85
N GLY A 37 -1.06 -4.00 13.49
CA GLY A 37 0.39 -3.80 13.58
C GLY A 37 0.81 -2.46 14.22
N THR A 38 -0.11 -1.82 14.96
CA THR A 38 0.13 -0.55 15.65
C THR A 38 -0.79 -0.37 16.85
N ASN A 39 -0.35 0.37 17.86
CA ASN A 39 -1.24 0.86 18.91
C ASN A 39 -1.96 2.15 18.44
N PRO A 40 -3.30 2.20 18.35
CA PRO A 40 -4.01 3.38 17.86
C PRO A 40 -3.76 4.65 18.70
N LYS A 41 -3.35 4.52 19.97
CA LYS A 41 -2.99 5.67 20.81
C LYS A 41 -1.60 6.23 20.49
N GLN A 42 -0.73 5.43 19.86
CA GLN A 42 0.67 5.76 19.58
C GLN A 42 1.01 5.69 18.07
N SER A 43 -0.01 5.51 17.23
CA SER A 43 0.11 5.32 15.78
C SER A 43 0.94 6.40 15.09
N GLU A 44 0.89 7.65 15.57
CA GLU A 44 1.71 8.75 15.07
C GLU A 44 3.21 8.44 15.17
N TRP A 45 3.64 8.03 16.37
CA TRP A 45 5.03 7.72 16.68
C TRP A 45 5.47 6.44 15.99
N GLU A 46 4.64 5.40 16.01
CA GLU A 46 4.96 4.12 15.39
C GLU A 46 5.06 4.25 13.86
N PHE A 47 4.13 4.96 13.21
CA PHE A 47 4.20 5.19 11.76
C PHE A 47 5.42 6.03 11.38
N LEU A 48 5.74 7.04 12.18
CA LEU A 48 6.93 7.84 11.98
C LEU A 48 8.21 7.02 12.20
N ALA A 49 8.25 6.16 13.21
CA ALA A 49 9.40 5.30 13.50
C ALA A 49 9.70 4.37 12.32
N VAL A 50 8.69 3.71 11.75
CA VAL A 50 8.87 2.86 10.55
C VAL A 50 9.36 3.69 9.36
N ARG A 51 8.74 4.85 9.08
CA ARG A 51 9.16 5.70 7.97
C ARG A 51 10.59 6.25 8.16
N ASN A 52 10.99 6.56 9.39
CA ASN A 52 12.34 7.01 9.73
C ASN A 52 13.37 5.89 9.57
N ALA A 53 13.07 4.69 10.07
CA ALA A 53 13.95 3.52 9.95
C ALA A 53 14.29 3.22 8.48
N TYR A 54 13.33 3.42 7.57
CA TYR A 54 13.52 3.25 6.14
C TYR A 54 13.74 4.56 5.38
N HIS A 55 14.02 5.68 6.04
CA HIS A 55 14.26 7.00 5.42
C HIS A 55 13.21 7.43 4.36
N LYS A 56 11.95 6.97 4.49
CA LYS A 56 10.88 7.10 3.50
C LYS A 56 9.85 8.17 3.86
N ASN A 57 10.32 9.32 4.35
CA ASN A 57 9.48 10.46 4.76
C ASN A 57 9.01 11.35 3.60
N ASN A 58 9.65 11.25 2.42
CA ASN A 58 9.29 12.05 1.27
C ASN A 58 8.10 11.45 0.48
N GLY A 59 7.28 12.31 -0.11
CA GLY A 59 6.15 11.90 -0.96
C GLY A 59 4.93 11.44 -0.16
N ILE A 60 4.23 10.40 -0.64
CA ILE A 60 3.08 9.82 0.06
C ILE A 60 3.58 9.12 1.33
N GLN A 61 2.92 9.44 2.45
CA GLN A 61 3.25 8.96 3.79
C GLN A 61 2.19 8.04 4.37
N GLY A 62 0.94 8.11 3.87
CA GLY A 62 -0.12 7.19 4.27
C GLY A 62 -1.32 7.25 3.34
N HIS A 63 -2.22 6.30 3.53
CA HIS A 63 -3.50 6.18 2.83
C HIS A 63 -4.64 6.28 3.82
N ILE A 64 -5.76 6.86 3.40
CA ILE A 64 -6.92 7.12 4.25
C ILE A 64 -8.12 6.47 3.57
N ILE A 65 -8.80 5.57 4.28
CA ILE A 65 -10.09 5.00 3.89
C ILE A 65 -11.13 5.56 4.84
N ILE A 66 -12.17 6.20 4.30
CA ILE A 66 -13.38 6.57 5.04
C ILE A 66 -14.42 5.51 4.74
N GLN A 67 -14.78 4.70 5.73
CA GLN A 67 -15.82 3.67 5.61
C GLN A 67 -17.06 4.15 6.35
N SER A 68 -18.11 4.49 5.62
CA SER A 68 -19.34 5.06 6.17
C SER A 68 -20.46 4.03 6.22
N PHE A 69 -21.28 4.11 7.25
CA PHE A 69 -22.39 3.19 7.48
C PHE A 69 -23.72 3.95 7.59
N PRO A 70 -24.83 3.36 7.13
CA PRO A 70 -26.17 3.89 7.33
C PRO A 70 -26.53 4.03 8.80
N THR A 71 -27.31 5.07 9.10
CA THR A 71 -27.80 5.33 10.45
C THR A 71 -28.61 4.13 10.96
N GLY A 72 -28.26 3.64 12.15
CA GLY A 72 -28.95 2.53 12.81
C GLY A 72 -28.54 1.12 12.37
N GLU A 73 -27.67 0.98 11.37
CA GLU A 73 -27.28 -0.33 10.83
C GLU A 73 -26.14 -0.99 11.61
N VAL A 74 -25.23 -0.20 12.18
CA VAL A 74 -24.12 -0.70 12.99
C VAL A 74 -23.96 0.12 14.26
N SER A 75 -23.46 -0.51 15.32
CA SER A 75 -22.94 0.23 16.48
C SER A 75 -21.52 0.75 16.20
N PRO A 76 -21.02 1.79 16.90
CA PRO A 76 -19.65 2.26 16.70
C PRO A 76 -18.60 1.18 16.99
N LYS A 77 -18.84 0.29 17.95
CA LYS A 77 -17.95 -0.85 18.23
C LYS A 77 -17.91 -1.84 17.06
N GLN A 78 -19.07 -2.16 16.49
CA GLN A 78 -19.17 -3.04 15.33
C GLN A 78 -18.54 -2.41 14.09
N ALA A 79 -18.79 -1.11 13.84
CA ALA A 79 -18.12 -0.37 12.78
C ALA A 79 -16.60 -0.47 12.91
N ASN A 80 -16.05 -0.24 14.12
CA ASN A 80 -14.62 -0.36 14.37
C ASN A 80 -14.07 -1.76 14.04
N GLN A 81 -14.78 -2.81 14.47
CA GLN A 81 -14.42 -4.20 14.18
C GLN A 81 -14.44 -4.51 12.68
N LEU A 82 -15.45 -4.02 11.95
CA LEU A 82 -15.53 -4.15 10.49
C LEU A 82 -14.39 -3.41 9.80
N GLY A 83 -13.99 -2.24 10.29
CA GLY A 83 -12.83 -1.51 9.78
C GLY A 83 -11.54 -2.30 9.98
N LEU A 84 -11.37 -2.95 11.14
CA LEU A 84 -10.22 -3.81 11.40
C LEU A 84 -10.22 -5.05 10.49
N GLN A 85 -11.36 -5.72 10.31
CA GLN A 85 -11.48 -6.86 9.40
C GLN A 85 -11.19 -6.48 7.95
N LEU A 86 -11.65 -5.30 7.51
CA LEU A 86 -11.34 -4.77 6.18
C LEU A 86 -9.83 -4.59 6.01
N VAL A 87 -9.13 -4.01 6.99
CA VAL A 87 -7.67 -3.88 6.97
C VAL A 87 -6.98 -5.24 6.92
N THR A 88 -7.41 -6.21 7.73
CA THR A 88 -6.88 -7.56 7.72
C THR A 88 -6.98 -8.18 6.32
N LYS A 89 -8.17 -8.14 5.72
CA LYS A 89 -8.39 -8.62 4.33
C LYS A 89 -7.51 -7.88 3.32
N ILE A 90 -7.34 -6.56 3.46
CA ILE A 90 -6.44 -5.80 2.58
C ILE A 90 -5.01 -6.32 2.70
N ASN A 91 -4.50 -6.52 3.93
CA ASN A 91 -3.14 -7.00 4.16
C ASN A 91 -2.93 -8.45 3.66
N GLU A 92 -3.92 -9.32 3.79
CA GLU A 92 -3.89 -10.69 3.22
C GLU A 92 -3.74 -10.70 1.68
N GLN A 93 -4.22 -9.66 1.00
CA GLN A 93 -4.12 -9.49 -0.46
C GLN A 93 -2.84 -8.77 -0.91
N LEU A 94 -1.94 -8.47 0.03
CA LEU A 94 -0.70 -7.74 -0.23
C LEU A 94 0.53 -8.62 0.07
N PRO A 95 1.63 -8.42 -0.67
CA PRO A 95 2.86 -9.18 -0.45
C PRO A 95 3.60 -8.82 0.85
N GLN A 96 3.22 -7.72 1.50
CA GLN A 96 3.76 -7.31 2.79
C GLN A 96 2.68 -6.60 3.59
N GLU A 97 2.79 -6.65 4.92
CA GLU A 97 1.83 -6.01 5.81
C GLU A 97 2.11 -4.51 6.00
N TYR A 98 1.02 -3.77 6.20
CA TYR A 98 1.06 -2.35 6.51
C TYR A 98 0.33 -2.07 7.80
N GLN A 99 0.96 -1.25 8.65
CA GLN A 99 0.34 -0.76 9.87
C GLN A 99 -0.90 0.06 9.53
N ALA A 100 -1.98 -0.10 10.29
CA ALA A 100 -3.19 0.70 10.13
C ALA A 100 -3.79 1.10 11.47
N ALA A 101 -4.25 2.34 11.59
CA ALA A 101 -5.04 2.80 12.73
C ALA A 101 -6.48 3.06 12.28
N ILE A 102 -7.44 2.57 13.06
CA ILE A 102 -8.87 2.68 12.80
C ILE A 102 -9.48 3.52 13.92
N TYR A 103 -10.08 4.66 13.56
CA TYR A 103 -10.81 5.53 14.47
C TYR A 103 -12.26 5.64 14.03
N THR A 104 -13.20 5.32 14.90
CA THR A 104 -14.62 5.34 14.58
C THR A 104 -15.28 6.58 15.15
N HIS A 105 -15.85 7.38 14.25
CA HIS A 105 -16.68 8.52 14.60
C HIS A 105 -18.13 8.06 14.74
N GLY A 106 -18.68 8.21 15.95
CA GLY A 106 -20.04 7.77 16.28
C GLY A 106 -20.94 8.84 16.90
N ASN A 107 -20.39 10.02 17.21
CA ASN A 107 -21.11 11.19 17.71
C ASN A 107 -21.50 12.16 16.57
N THR A 108 -21.63 11.65 15.34
CA THR A 108 -22.01 12.38 14.12
C THR A 108 -23.27 11.75 13.53
N ASP A 109 -23.97 12.44 12.62
CA ASP A 109 -25.22 11.95 11.99
C ASP A 109 -25.09 10.56 11.34
N GLN A 110 -23.88 10.20 10.92
CA GLN A 110 -23.55 8.88 10.37
C GLN A 110 -22.28 8.31 11.02
N ILE A 111 -22.33 7.03 11.40
CA ILE A 111 -21.17 6.30 11.91
C ILE A 111 -20.21 6.05 10.76
N HIS A 112 -18.94 6.36 10.96
CA HIS A 112 -17.91 6.10 9.96
C HIS A 112 -16.55 5.83 10.59
N ASN A 113 -15.74 5.03 9.92
CA ASN A 113 -14.36 4.80 10.28
C ASN A 113 -13.44 5.69 9.45
N HIS A 114 -12.48 6.31 10.13
CA HIS A 114 -11.23 6.76 9.56
C HIS A 114 -10.19 5.64 9.71
N ILE A 115 -9.84 4.98 8.61
CA ILE A 115 -8.79 3.95 8.57
C ILE A 115 -7.57 4.57 7.91
N ILE A 116 -6.47 4.68 8.64
CA ILE A 116 -5.23 5.31 8.17
C ILE A 116 -4.16 4.24 8.10
N ILE A 117 -3.67 3.96 6.89
CA ILE A 117 -2.66 2.94 6.61
C ILE A 117 -1.30 3.63 6.38
N ASN A 118 -0.25 3.14 7.04
CA ASN A 118 1.11 3.63 6.81
C ASN A 118 1.54 3.30 5.38
N ALA A 119 2.15 4.26 4.68
CA ALA A 119 2.58 4.01 3.30
C ALA A 119 3.78 3.06 3.23
N VAL A 120 4.48 2.79 4.33
CA VAL A 120 5.72 2.00 4.40
C VAL A 120 5.48 0.77 5.25
N SER A 121 5.81 -0.41 4.73
CA SER A 121 5.77 -1.65 5.50
C SER A 121 6.90 -1.68 6.54
N ALA A 122 6.58 -2.16 7.75
CA ALA A 122 7.58 -2.33 8.80
C ALA A 122 8.56 -3.47 8.49
N GLU A 123 8.14 -4.46 7.70
CA GLU A 123 8.91 -5.68 7.41
C GLU A 123 10.13 -5.41 6.54
N ASN A 124 9.98 -4.61 5.49
CA ASN A 124 11.00 -4.43 4.45
C ASN A 124 11.07 -3.00 3.91
N GLY A 125 10.33 -2.06 4.48
CA GLY A 125 10.33 -0.66 4.04
C GLY A 125 9.68 -0.42 2.68
N ARG A 126 9.01 -1.40 2.08
CA ARG A 126 8.37 -1.21 0.77
C ARG A 126 7.17 -0.30 0.87
N LYS A 127 7.07 0.63 -0.09
CA LYS A 127 5.89 1.50 -0.15
C LYS A 127 4.67 0.77 -0.70
N TYR A 128 3.51 1.10 -0.16
CA TYR A 128 2.23 0.70 -0.71
C TYR A 128 2.08 1.30 -2.12
N THR A 129 2.08 0.45 -3.16
CA THR A 129 2.10 0.88 -4.58
C THR A 129 0.81 0.59 -5.35
N LYS A 130 -0.15 -0.17 -4.79
CA LYS A 130 -1.41 -0.55 -5.47
C LYS A 130 -2.43 0.60 -5.67
N TYR A 131 -1.98 1.85 -5.62
CA TYR A 131 -2.79 3.10 -5.70
C TYR A 131 -3.77 3.19 -6.89
N LYS A 132 -3.63 2.37 -7.94
CA LYS A 132 -4.49 2.45 -9.13
C LYS A 132 -5.69 1.51 -9.16
N GLN A 133 -5.92 0.70 -8.13
CA GLN A 133 -7.09 -0.20 -8.08
C GLN A 133 -7.79 -0.14 -6.72
N TRP A 134 -8.17 1.05 -6.23
CA TRP A 134 -9.06 1.17 -5.05
C TRP A 134 -10.42 0.46 -5.22
N GLU A 135 -10.72 -0.04 -6.42
CA GLU A 135 -11.82 -0.93 -6.71
C GLU A 135 -11.76 -2.22 -5.89
N PHE A 136 -10.58 -2.84 -5.70
CA PHE A 136 -10.52 -4.07 -4.90
C PHE A 136 -10.88 -3.80 -3.43
N VAL A 137 -10.56 -2.60 -2.89
CA VAL A 137 -10.94 -2.23 -1.52
C VAL A 137 -12.45 -2.06 -1.41
N LYS A 138 -13.11 -1.57 -2.47
CA LYS A 138 -14.58 -1.48 -2.54
C LYS A 138 -15.18 -2.87 -2.58
N ASP A 139 -14.67 -3.75 -3.43
CA ASP A 139 -15.17 -5.13 -3.53
C ASP A 139 -14.98 -5.89 -2.21
N LEU A 140 -13.80 -5.78 -1.57
CA LEU A 140 -13.56 -6.37 -0.24
C LEU A 140 -14.50 -5.80 0.83
N ASN A 141 -14.80 -4.50 0.78
CA ASN A 141 -15.79 -3.89 1.68
C ASN A 141 -17.19 -4.44 1.42
N ASP A 142 -17.64 -4.48 0.16
CA ASP A 142 -18.98 -4.96 -0.21
C ASP A 142 -19.17 -6.43 0.19
N GLU A 143 -18.18 -7.29 -0.11
CA GLU A 143 -18.15 -8.69 0.34
C GLU A 143 -18.21 -8.81 1.86
N LEU A 144 -17.46 -7.95 2.57
CA LEU A 144 -17.47 -7.91 4.02
C LEU A 144 -18.84 -7.46 4.56
N MET A 145 -19.44 -6.41 4.00
CA MET A 145 -20.76 -5.92 4.42
C MET A 145 -21.83 -7.00 4.19
N GLN A 146 -21.82 -7.64 3.02
CA GLN A 146 -22.73 -8.72 2.68
C GLN A 146 -22.59 -9.93 3.62
N ALA A 147 -21.36 -10.34 3.94
CA ALA A 147 -21.10 -11.43 4.89
C ALA A 147 -21.63 -11.15 6.31
N HIS A 148 -21.76 -9.87 6.68
CA HIS A 148 -22.33 -9.43 7.95
C HIS A 148 -23.82 -9.05 7.86
N GLY A 149 -24.47 -9.29 6.72
CA GLY A 149 -25.89 -8.99 6.50
C GLY A 149 -26.20 -7.49 6.44
N LEU A 150 -25.22 -6.66 6.11
CA LEU A 150 -25.34 -5.20 6.03
C LEU A 150 -25.66 -4.74 4.61
N SER A 151 -26.28 -3.57 4.52
CA SER A 151 -26.71 -2.94 3.29
C SER A 151 -25.51 -2.49 2.45
N ILE A 152 -25.40 -3.10 1.28
CA ILE A 152 -24.48 -2.68 0.23
C ILE A 152 -25.18 -1.71 -0.72
N PRO A 153 -24.44 -0.82 -1.39
CA PRO A 153 -25.00 -0.01 -2.46
C PRO A 153 -25.69 -0.91 -3.49
N GLU A 154 -26.96 -0.65 -3.80
CA GLU A 154 -27.66 -1.34 -4.89
C GLU A 154 -26.87 -1.06 -6.18
N ARG A 155 -26.13 -2.06 -6.64
CA ARG A 155 -25.56 -2.02 -7.99
C ARG A 155 -26.78 -2.07 -8.91
N VAL A 156 -27.16 -0.91 -9.45
CA VAL A 156 -28.25 -0.81 -10.43
C VAL A 156 -28.07 -1.94 -11.44
N ALA A 157 -28.96 -2.93 -11.38
CA ALA A 157 -28.94 -4.11 -12.23
C ALA A 157 -29.23 -3.76 -13.70
N GLU A 158 -29.61 -2.53 -14.01
CA GLU A 158 -29.62 -2.00 -15.37
C GLU A 158 -28.21 -1.55 -15.79
N ARG A 159 -27.22 -2.43 -15.71
CA ARG A 159 -25.97 -2.36 -16.48
C ARG A 159 -25.19 -3.66 -16.28
N GLU A 160 -25.56 -4.71 -17.00
CA GLU A 160 -24.58 -5.64 -17.62
C GLU A 160 -23.70 -4.87 -18.63
N THR A 161 -23.12 -3.75 -18.20
CA THR A 161 -22.73 -2.67 -19.08
C THR A 161 -21.55 -1.96 -18.43
N LEU A 162 -20.45 -1.92 -19.19
CA LEU A 162 -19.20 -1.28 -18.87
C LEU A 162 -18.42 -1.81 -17.67
N VAL A 163 -18.95 -2.50 -16.66
CA VAL A 163 -18.13 -3.04 -15.54
C VAL A 163 -17.69 -4.47 -15.79
N GLU A 164 -18.56 -5.38 -16.21
CA GLU A 164 -18.14 -6.68 -16.75
C GLU A 164 -17.36 -6.50 -18.04
N GLN A 165 -17.81 -5.58 -18.91
CA GLN A 165 -17.03 -5.14 -20.07
C GLN A 165 -15.71 -4.50 -19.63
N LYS A 166 -15.63 -3.66 -18.58
CA LYS A 166 -14.33 -3.15 -18.06
C LYS A 166 -13.53 -4.14 -17.23
N LEU A 167 -14.10 -5.21 -16.71
CA LEU A 167 -13.39 -6.30 -16.06
C LEU A 167 -12.74 -7.14 -17.15
N THR A 168 -13.48 -7.50 -18.21
CA THR A 168 -12.92 -8.06 -19.44
C THR A 168 -12.01 -7.09 -20.21
N GLU A 169 -12.17 -5.76 -20.06
CA GLU A 169 -11.26 -4.76 -20.62
C GLU A 169 -10.14 -4.32 -19.66
N LYS A 170 -10.16 -4.70 -18.37
CA LYS A 170 -9.05 -4.50 -17.40
C LYS A 170 -8.22 -5.77 -17.24
N GLU A 171 -8.75 -6.89 -17.67
CA GLU A 171 -7.97 -7.99 -18.24
C GLU A 171 -7.30 -7.60 -19.57
N LYS A 172 -7.49 -6.38 -20.11
CA LYS A 172 -6.54 -5.89 -21.12
C LYS A 172 -5.21 -5.65 -20.45
N TYR A 173 -4.28 -6.52 -20.80
CA TYR A 173 -2.87 -6.42 -20.52
C TYR A 173 -2.38 -4.97 -20.53
N SER A 174 -1.82 -4.53 -19.41
CA SER A 174 -1.15 -3.23 -19.30
C SER A 174 0.34 -3.45 -19.16
N TRP A 175 1.09 -3.21 -20.23
CA TRP A 175 2.54 -3.39 -20.26
C TRP A 175 3.27 -2.64 -19.14
N LYS A 176 2.73 -1.50 -18.66
CA LYS A 176 3.32 -0.79 -17.50
C LYS A 176 3.06 -1.50 -16.18
N SER A 177 1.91 -2.16 -16.04
CA SER A 177 1.58 -2.96 -14.85
C SER A 177 2.43 -4.21 -14.80
N ASP A 178 2.54 -4.93 -15.93
CA ASP A 178 3.39 -6.10 -16.08
C ASP A 178 4.85 -5.77 -15.74
N LEU A 179 5.41 -4.71 -16.34
CA LEU A 179 6.78 -4.29 -16.03
C LEU A 179 6.99 -4.00 -14.52
N LYS A 180 6.01 -3.37 -13.85
CA LYS A 180 6.10 -3.12 -12.41
C LYS A 180 6.06 -4.41 -11.60
N GLN A 181 5.22 -5.35 -11.99
CA GLN A 181 5.11 -6.65 -11.34
C GLN A 181 6.43 -7.42 -11.45
N ARG A 182 7.04 -7.47 -12.65
CA ARG A 182 8.35 -8.09 -12.87
C ARG A 182 9.44 -7.43 -12.04
N ILE A 183 9.46 -6.09 -11.96
CA ILE A 183 10.41 -5.35 -11.10
C ILE A 183 10.21 -5.69 -9.62
N ASN A 184 8.98 -5.68 -9.13
CA ASN A 184 8.68 -6.00 -7.74
C ASN A 184 9.11 -7.44 -7.40
N GLN A 185 8.76 -8.40 -8.26
CA GLN A 185 9.14 -9.80 -8.10
C GLN A 185 10.66 -9.98 -8.12
N ALA A 186 11.37 -9.33 -9.04
CA ALA A 186 12.83 -9.37 -9.04
C ALA A 186 13.43 -8.78 -7.76
N MET A 187 12.83 -7.72 -7.24
CA MET A 187 13.26 -7.10 -6.00
C MET A 187 12.97 -8.01 -4.79
N ASP A 188 11.85 -8.73 -4.76
CA ASP A 188 11.50 -9.65 -3.67
C ASP A 188 12.54 -10.78 -3.56
N GLU A 189 12.84 -11.38 -4.71
CA GLU A 189 13.81 -12.46 -4.82
C GLU A 189 15.24 -12.01 -4.49
N VAL A 190 15.60 -10.75 -4.76
CA VAL A 190 16.92 -10.24 -4.41
C VAL A 190 17.02 -9.95 -2.92
N MET A 191 15.97 -9.39 -2.32
CA MET A 191 15.96 -9.02 -0.90
C MET A 191 15.96 -10.24 0.04
N SER A 192 15.45 -11.38 -0.43
CA SER A 192 15.51 -12.63 0.33
C SER A 192 16.91 -13.26 0.38
N LYS A 193 17.85 -12.82 -0.48
CA LYS A 193 19.21 -13.37 -0.54
C LYS A 193 20.09 -12.82 0.57
N VAL A 194 21.05 -13.65 0.99
CA VAL A 194 22.05 -13.28 2.01
C VAL A 194 22.89 -12.09 1.54
N GLU A 195 23.25 -12.05 0.25
CA GLU A 195 24.00 -10.96 -0.37
C GLU A 195 23.18 -10.35 -1.52
N PRO A 196 22.29 -9.39 -1.23
CA PRO A 196 21.56 -8.68 -2.26
C PRO A 196 22.52 -7.75 -3.01
N THR A 197 22.53 -7.83 -4.34
CA THR A 197 23.37 -6.96 -5.19
C THR A 197 22.57 -6.42 -6.37
N ILE A 198 23.00 -5.29 -6.91
CA ILE A 198 22.36 -4.71 -8.08
C ILE A 198 22.50 -5.61 -9.32
N ASP A 199 23.59 -6.37 -9.40
CA ASP A 199 23.81 -7.33 -10.49
C ASP A 199 22.87 -8.53 -10.35
N ALA A 200 22.64 -9.03 -9.13
CA ALA A 200 21.62 -10.06 -8.88
C ALA A 200 20.22 -9.56 -9.27
N PHE A 201 19.90 -8.29 -9.01
CA PHE A 201 18.65 -7.67 -9.44
C PHE A 201 18.50 -7.60 -10.96
N LYS A 202 19.54 -7.13 -11.67
CA LYS A 202 19.53 -7.13 -13.15
C LYS A 202 19.43 -8.54 -13.72
N GLN A 203 20.09 -9.52 -13.10
CA GLN A 203 20.02 -10.92 -13.51
C GLN A 203 18.61 -11.49 -13.31
N GLN A 204 17.97 -11.20 -12.18
CA GLN A 204 16.61 -11.64 -11.91
C GLN A 204 15.60 -11.00 -12.87
N LEU A 205 15.74 -9.71 -13.16
CA LEU A 205 14.94 -9.04 -14.18
C LEU A 205 15.15 -9.66 -15.57
N LYS A 206 16.39 -10.02 -15.92
CA LYS A 206 16.68 -10.69 -17.18
C LYS A 206 16.00 -12.06 -17.28
N GLN A 207 15.93 -12.83 -16.19
CA GLN A 207 15.18 -14.08 -16.13
C GLN A 207 13.68 -13.87 -16.32
N LEU A 208 13.16 -12.75 -15.82
CA LEU A 208 11.78 -12.30 -16.07
C LEU A 208 11.61 -11.62 -17.44
N GLY A 209 12.57 -11.71 -18.35
CA GLY A 209 12.47 -11.15 -19.71
C GLY A 209 12.64 -9.63 -19.80
N VAL A 210 13.14 -8.98 -18.76
CA VAL A 210 13.38 -7.53 -18.71
C VAL A 210 14.88 -7.24 -18.72
N LEU A 211 15.34 -6.54 -19.75
CA LEU A 211 16.70 -6.02 -19.86
C LEU A 211 16.77 -4.61 -19.24
N VAL A 212 17.76 -4.38 -18.38
CA VAL A 212 18.00 -3.09 -17.75
C VAL A 212 19.24 -2.43 -18.36
N HIS A 213 19.07 -1.20 -18.82
CA HIS A 213 20.16 -0.36 -19.33
C HIS A 213 20.41 0.82 -18.42
N ASP A 214 21.67 1.00 -18.02
CA ASP A 214 22.12 2.19 -17.30
C ASP A 214 22.18 3.40 -18.24
N ARG A 215 21.47 4.47 -17.88
CA ARG A 215 21.47 5.73 -18.62
C ARG A 215 21.68 6.91 -17.68
N LYS A 216 21.94 8.08 -18.25
CA LYS A 216 21.98 9.36 -17.52
C LYS A 216 20.98 10.33 -18.11
N ARG A 217 20.30 11.10 -17.28
CA ARG A 217 19.42 12.20 -17.68
C ARG A 217 19.81 13.43 -16.87
N LYS A 218 20.24 14.50 -17.55
CA LYS A 218 20.69 15.75 -16.88
C LYS A 218 21.72 15.46 -15.76
N GLY A 219 22.65 14.53 -16.00
CA GLY A 219 23.66 14.11 -15.01
C GLY A 219 23.21 13.05 -14.00
N VAL A 220 21.89 12.84 -13.81
CA VAL A 220 21.36 11.87 -12.84
C VAL A 220 21.31 10.46 -13.46
N PRO A 221 21.86 9.42 -12.78
CA PRO A 221 21.80 8.05 -13.25
C PRO A 221 20.37 7.49 -13.13
N ILE A 222 19.90 6.82 -14.18
CA ILE A 222 18.54 6.24 -14.28
C ILE A 222 18.58 4.85 -14.92
N PHE A 223 17.56 4.05 -14.67
CA PHE A 223 17.32 2.80 -15.39
C PHE A 223 16.39 3.02 -16.59
N MET A 224 16.75 2.38 -17.71
CA MET A 224 15.84 2.13 -18.82
C MET A 224 15.56 0.63 -18.87
N TYR A 225 14.30 0.27 -18.66
CA TYR A 225 13.79 -1.09 -18.80
C TYR A 225 13.38 -1.34 -20.24
N GLN A 226 13.80 -2.46 -20.80
CA GLN A 226 13.40 -2.96 -22.11
C GLN A 226 12.89 -4.39 -21.96
N PHE A 227 11.71 -4.68 -22.48
CA PHE A 227 11.13 -6.02 -22.41
C PHE A 227 10.11 -6.21 -23.53
N THR A 228 9.85 -7.46 -23.87
CA THR A 228 8.76 -7.84 -24.79
C THR A 228 7.53 -8.15 -23.95
N ASP A 229 6.45 -7.49 -24.31
CA ASP A 229 5.18 -7.50 -23.58
C ASP A 229 4.33 -8.72 -24.00
N GLU A 230 3.22 -9.03 -23.30
CA GLU A 230 2.37 -10.20 -23.64
C GLU A 230 1.68 -10.07 -25.01
N GLU A 231 1.64 -8.87 -25.59
CA GLU A 231 1.17 -8.62 -26.95
C GLU A 231 2.32 -8.71 -27.99
N GLU A 232 3.45 -9.31 -27.61
CA GLU A 232 4.69 -9.45 -28.40
C GLU A 232 5.29 -8.12 -28.89
N LYS A 233 4.99 -7.01 -28.21
CA LYS A 233 5.53 -5.69 -28.56
C LYS A 233 6.76 -5.38 -27.73
N ASP A 234 7.80 -4.90 -28.40
CA ASP A 234 8.98 -4.37 -27.74
C ASP A 234 8.68 -3.04 -27.03
N ARG A 235 8.82 -3.03 -25.71
CA ARG A 235 8.59 -1.85 -24.87
C ARG A 235 9.90 -1.36 -24.27
N LYS A 236 9.99 -0.03 -24.15
CA LYS A 236 11.07 0.67 -23.45
C LYS A 236 10.48 1.69 -22.49
N CYS A 237 10.88 1.64 -21.23
CA CYS A 237 10.40 2.55 -20.19
C CYS A 237 11.56 3.06 -19.35
N LYS A 238 11.58 4.38 -19.09
CA LYS A 238 12.52 4.97 -18.13
C LYS A 238 11.88 4.87 -16.74
N ASP A 239 12.69 4.57 -15.74
CA ASP A 239 12.26 4.41 -14.35
C ASP A 239 11.27 5.47 -13.84
N PHE A 240 11.57 6.76 -13.96
CA PHE A 240 10.70 7.85 -13.49
C PHE A 240 9.34 7.91 -14.19
N LYS A 241 9.16 7.24 -15.36
CA LYS A 241 7.87 7.15 -16.06
C LYS A 241 6.96 6.05 -15.51
N LEU A 242 7.47 5.17 -14.64
CA LEU A 242 6.68 4.14 -13.97
C LEU A 242 5.84 4.73 -12.83
N GLY A 243 6.25 5.86 -12.26
CA GLY A 243 5.49 6.57 -11.22
C GLY A 243 5.66 5.93 -9.85
N GLY A 244 6.29 6.66 -8.94
CA GLY A 244 6.72 6.21 -7.62
C GLY A 244 8.23 5.98 -7.57
N ALA A 245 8.87 6.40 -6.47
CA ALA A 245 10.33 6.32 -6.30
C ALA A 245 10.87 4.88 -6.32
N ASN A 246 10.05 3.89 -5.97
CA ASN A 246 10.45 2.48 -5.84
C ASN A 246 11.01 1.84 -7.13
N TYR A 247 10.82 2.46 -8.30
CA TYR A 247 11.31 1.94 -9.57
C TYR A 247 12.53 2.69 -10.09
N GLU A 248 12.90 3.78 -9.41
CA GLU A 248 14.04 4.63 -9.72
C GLU A 248 15.34 3.98 -9.30
N LYS A 249 16.35 4.10 -10.17
CA LYS A 249 17.66 3.50 -9.94
C LYS A 249 18.22 3.80 -8.55
N ALA A 250 18.17 5.07 -8.15
CA ALA A 250 18.71 5.53 -6.87
C ALA A 250 18.02 4.87 -5.67
N GLU A 251 16.70 4.70 -5.72
CA GLU A 251 15.94 4.07 -4.63
C GLU A 251 16.23 2.56 -4.59
N ILE A 252 16.29 1.88 -5.74
CA ILE A 252 16.60 0.45 -5.82
C ILE A 252 18.00 0.17 -5.27
N GLU A 253 19.00 0.97 -5.66
CA GLU A 253 20.37 0.86 -5.15
C GLU A 253 20.42 1.10 -3.64
N SER A 254 19.69 2.10 -3.15
CA SER A 254 19.60 2.38 -1.71
C SER A 254 18.91 1.27 -0.92
N ASP A 255 17.81 0.72 -1.43
CA ASP A 255 17.10 -0.41 -0.82
C ASP A 255 18.03 -1.64 -0.71
N ILE A 256 18.76 -1.98 -1.79
CA ILE A 256 19.68 -3.13 -1.80
C ILE A 256 20.83 -2.91 -0.82
N GLN A 257 21.43 -1.71 -0.82
CA GLN A 257 22.54 -1.39 0.08
C GLN A 257 22.11 -1.46 1.55
N ARG A 258 20.90 -0.98 1.88
CA ARG A 258 20.34 -1.08 3.24
C ARG A 258 20.16 -2.52 3.68
N GLN A 259 19.58 -3.36 2.82
CA GLN A 259 19.41 -4.77 3.13
C GLN A 259 20.76 -5.48 3.34
N GLN A 260 21.76 -5.13 2.54
CA GLN A 260 23.12 -5.68 2.70
C GLN A 260 23.74 -5.30 4.05
N ILE A 261 23.61 -4.04 4.48
CA ILE A 261 24.10 -3.58 5.79
C ILE A 261 23.38 -4.34 6.91
N GLN A 262 22.06 -4.47 6.83
CA GLN A 262 21.25 -5.17 7.81
C GLN A 262 21.65 -6.65 7.94
N ASN A 263 21.87 -7.34 6.81
CA ASN A 263 22.33 -8.72 6.79
C ASN A 263 23.71 -8.88 7.45
N ILE A 264 24.64 -7.95 7.18
CA ILE A 264 25.99 -7.94 7.80
C ILE A 264 25.90 -7.74 9.32
N GLU A 265 25.05 -6.81 9.77
CA GLU A 265 24.86 -6.56 11.20
C GLU A 265 24.27 -7.77 11.92
N LEU A 266 23.27 -8.43 11.33
CA LEU A 266 22.69 -9.66 11.86
C LEU A 266 23.72 -10.78 11.97
N GLN A 267 24.56 -10.97 10.95
CA GLN A 267 25.64 -11.96 10.99
C GLN A 267 26.68 -11.65 12.07
N ARG A 268 27.05 -10.37 12.25
CA ARG A 268 27.97 -9.94 13.32
C ARG A 268 27.40 -10.19 14.70
N GLN A 269 26.10 -9.96 14.90
CA GLN A 269 25.43 -10.24 16.17
C GLN A 269 25.36 -11.74 16.46
N ALA A 270 25.08 -12.57 15.46
CA ALA A 270 25.07 -14.03 15.60
C ALA A 270 26.45 -14.57 16.02
N ARG A 271 27.53 -14.07 15.41
CA ARG A 271 28.92 -14.45 15.75
C ARG A 271 29.40 -14.00 17.13
N ARG A 272 28.75 -13.02 17.75
CA ARG A 272 29.06 -12.56 19.13
C ARG A 272 28.33 -13.37 20.21
N LYS A 273 27.34 -14.19 19.82
CA LYS A 273 26.56 -15.06 20.71
C LYS A 273 27.06 -16.51 20.71
N HIS A 274 28.12 -16.80 19.97
CA HIS A 274 28.88 -18.05 19.99
C HIS A 274 30.30 -17.74 20.45
#